data_AF-A0A8C1D001-F1
#
_entry.id   AF-A0A8C1D001-F1
#
_cell.length_a   1.000
_cell.length_b   1.000
_cell.length_c   1.000
_cell.angle_alpha   90.00
_cell.angle_beta   90.00
_cell.angle_gamma   90.00
#
_symmetry.space_group_name_H-M   'P 1'
#
loop_
_entity.id
_entity.type
_entity.pdbx_description
1 polymer ?
#
loop_
_entity_poly.entity_id
_entity_poly.type
_entity_poly.pdbx_seq_one_letter_code
_entity_poly.pdbx_strand_id
1 'polypeptide(L)'
;SRDIDRVNGKQMVQILRKCDVIMLLIRVFHRLYSSPVIQTMVDVAKRVEMMLRDPEESLIVLSGCGTSGRIAFLLVTSFNEMVKAPKQKQICSYIIAGGDRAMLTSQEAPEDDPALGARMLDKICAGKKHVLFVGISCGMSAPFVAGQLDFCLKHLDVFTPVLLGFNPVHMARSEPMQDCSFHFKDVAERMIAEQRHKKAFVLNPVLGAEAISGSSRMKGGSATKIILESILLAGHEAAFRGKRMVYETTYSHSDELAALIHQAGESLQMKAHVYYIGWQTLGIIGLTDASECVPTFGADFDDIRGFINNGFREMKNKEGDLSFLGPEFVIGHKDFVDTILPSLSQNDVMLFLFTVNDDLHEVTALADQVRRRTSNLHAIAHDLEKFTIPVNSVVMRQRWELSTKWCLNAISTGAHVLKGKVYMNYMIDLRVTNSKLYRRAINILQRFTGCSKGECERALLRAIYSTDDLSEDMTSADVWKHTDVANRRDQVRTRLFIFTIC
;
A
#
# COMPACT_ATOMS: atom_id res chain seq x y z
N SER A 1 -18.31 -5.18 7.94
CA SER A 1 -17.35 -6.10 8.57
C SER A 1 -17.37 -6.00 10.09
N ARG A 2 -18.47 -5.61 10.77
CA ARG A 2 -18.45 -5.26 12.21
C ARG A 2 -17.91 -6.38 13.12
N ASP A 3 -18.23 -7.63 12.81
CA ASP A 3 -17.87 -8.78 13.64
C ASP A 3 -16.75 -9.63 13.01
N ILE A 4 -15.87 -9.03 12.18
CA ILE A 4 -14.81 -9.78 11.49
C ILE A 4 -13.81 -10.44 12.45
N ASP A 5 -13.69 -9.93 13.67
CA ASP A 5 -12.91 -10.50 14.78
C ASP A 5 -13.50 -11.78 15.40
N ARG A 6 -14.76 -12.12 15.08
CA ARG A 6 -15.50 -13.25 15.69
C ARG A 6 -15.87 -14.35 14.71
N VAL A 7 -15.42 -14.25 13.46
CA VAL A 7 -15.80 -15.17 12.41
C VAL A 7 -14.69 -16.16 12.08
N ASN A 8 -15.07 -17.32 11.55
CA ASN A 8 -14.10 -18.30 11.04
C ASN A 8 -13.50 -17.86 9.69
N GLY A 9 -12.46 -18.58 9.24
CA GLY A 9 -11.75 -18.27 7.98
C GLY A 9 -12.67 -18.13 6.76
N LYS A 10 -13.68 -19.01 6.61
CA LYS A 10 -14.62 -18.96 5.46
C LYS A 10 -15.46 -17.70 5.46
N GLN A 11 -16.06 -17.37 6.60
CA GLN A 11 -16.84 -16.15 6.79
C GLN A 11 -15.97 -14.90 6.61
N MET A 12 -14.70 -14.96 7.04
CA MET A 12 -13.74 -13.87 6.87
C MET A 12 -13.45 -13.60 5.39
N VAL A 13 -13.17 -14.63 4.60
CA VAL A 13 -13.03 -14.52 3.14
C VAL A 13 -14.28 -13.91 2.52
N GLN A 14 -15.47 -14.32 2.94
CA GLN A 14 -16.73 -13.73 2.43
C GLN A 14 -16.85 -12.24 2.74
N ILE A 15 -16.44 -11.78 3.93
CA ILE A 15 -16.45 -10.36 4.29
C ILE A 15 -15.46 -9.58 3.42
N LEU A 16 -14.23 -10.06 3.31
CA LEU A 16 -13.15 -9.44 2.54
C LEU A 16 -13.54 -9.35 1.05
N ARG A 17 -14.00 -10.46 0.49
CA ARG A 17 -14.58 -10.57 -0.86
C ARG A 17 -15.67 -9.51 -1.12
N LYS A 18 -16.64 -9.39 -0.20
CA LYS A 18 -17.70 -8.39 -0.30
C LYS A 18 -17.14 -6.97 -0.25
N CYS A 19 -16.11 -6.71 0.51
CA CYS A 19 -15.44 -5.40 0.56
C CYS A 19 -14.72 -5.09 -0.77
N ASP A 20 -14.00 -6.05 -1.33
CA ASP A 20 -13.28 -5.89 -2.60
C ASP A 20 -14.19 -5.71 -3.81
N VAL A 21 -15.37 -6.35 -3.84
CA VAL A 21 -16.29 -6.14 -4.99
C VAL A 21 -16.95 -4.77 -5.01
N ILE A 22 -17.09 -4.09 -3.86
CA ILE A 22 -17.78 -2.79 -3.78
C ILE A 22 -17.12 -1.75 -4.68
N MET A 23 -15.78 -1.76 -4.79
CA MET A 23 -15.08 -0.83 -5.68
C MET A 23 -15.38 -1.08 -7.17
N LEU A 24 -15.87 -2.28 -7.52
CA LEU A 24 -16.18 -2.67 -8.90
C LEU A 24 -17.66 -2.48 -9.28
N LEU A 25 -18.52 -1.99 -8.38
CA LEU A 25 -19.95 -1.82 -8.65
C LEU A 25 -20.25 -0.54 -9.45
N ILE A 26 -21.15 -0.65 -10.45
CA ILE A 26 -21.47 0.42 -11.41
C ILE A 26 -22.56 1.39 -10.89
N ARG A 27 -23.46 0.94 -10.01
CA ARG A 27 -24.76 1.59 -9.75
C ARG A 27 -24.76 2.82 -8.83
N VAL A 28 -23.62 3.39 -8.45
CA VAL A 28 -23.56 4.55 -7.54
C VAL A 28 -22.73 5.68 -8.16
N PHE A 29 -23.18 6.93 -7.98
CA PHE A 29 -22.51 8.13 -8.48
C PHE A 29 -21.09 8.27 -7.89
N HIS A 30 -20.14 8.78 -8.68
CA HIS A 30 -18.71 8.93 -8.29
C HIS A 30 -17.98 7.62 -7.90
N ARG A 31 -18.47 6.45 -8.32
CA ARG A 31 -17.71 5.18 -8.24
C ARG A 31 -16.67 5.08 -9.35
N LEU A 32 -15.83 4.05 -9.26
CA LEU A 32 -14.76 3.75 -10.20
C LEU A 32 -15.21 3.75 -11.68
N TYR A 33 -16.41 3.25 -11.95
CA TYR A 33 -17.00 3.16 -13.30
C TYR A 33 -17.93 4.32 -13.67
N SER A 34 -17.95 5.39 -12.87
CA SER A 34 -18.79 6.54 -13.20
C SER A 34 -18.19 7.35 -14.35
N SER A 35 -19.03 7.89 -15.23
CA SER A 35 -18.60 8.65 -16.42
C SER A 35 -17.63 9.80 -16.10
N PRO A 36 -17.80 10.60 -15.01
CA PRO A 36 -16.84 11.65 -14.67
C PRO A 36 -15.45 11.13 -14.31
N VAL A 37 -15.38 9.99 -13.61
CA VAL A 37 -14.12 9.34 -13.24
C VAL A 37 -13.43 8.79 -14.49
N ILE A 38 -14.16 8.06 -15.33
CA ILE A 38 -13.63 7.53 -16.60
C ILE A 38 -13.14 8.67 -17.50
N GLN A 39 -13.90 9.77 -17.62
CA GLN A 39 -13.49 10.91 -18.43
C GLN A 39 -12.19 11.54 -17.92
N THR A 40 -12.05 11.69 -16.61
CA THR A 40 -10.80 12.19 -15.99
C THR A 40 -9.63 11.24 -16.28
N MET A 41 -9.85 9.92 -16.19
CA MET A 41 -8.83 8.94 -16.54
C MET A 41 -8.42 9.01 -18.01
N VAL A 42 -9.37 9.18 -18.93
CA VAL A 42 -9.11 9.36 -20.37
C VAL A 42 -8.31 10.63 -20.62
N ASP A 43 -8.64 11.74 -19.94
CA ASP A 43 -7.92 13.01 -20.09
C ASP A 43 -6.47 12.89 -19.59
N VAL A 44 -6.24 12.19 -18.46
CA VAL A 44 -4.88 11.90 -17.97
C VAL A 44 -4.15 10.94 -18.90
N ALA A 45 -4.81 9.91 -19.42
CA ALA A 45 -4.21 8.97 -20.36
C ALA A 45 -3.76 9.63 -21.67
N LYS A 46 -4.51 10.62 -22.19
CA LYS A 46 -4.08 11.44 -23.32
C LYS A 46 -2.80 12.21 -23.02
N ARG A 47 -2.62 12.70 -21.78
CA ARG A 47 -1.37 13.34 -21.35
C ARG A 47 -0.20 12.36 -21.38
N VAL A 48 -0.41 11.14 -20.86
CA VAL A 48 0.58 10.05 -20.94
C VAL A 48 0.96 9.77 -22.41
N GLU A 49 -0.02 9.63 -23.30
CA GLU A 49 0.21 9.37 -24.73
C GLU A 49 1.05 10.48 -25.39
N MET A 50 0.74 11.75 -25.11
CA MET A 50 1.51 12.88 -25.64
C MET A 50 2.96 12.86 -25.14
N MET A 51 3.17 12.57 -23.86
CA MET A 51 4.53 12.53 -23.28
C MET A 51 5.36 11.38 -23.84
N LEU A 52 4.75 10.23 -24.14
CA LEU A 52 5.42 9.10 -24.79
C LEU A 52 5.98 9.44 -26.18
N ARG A 53 5.50 10.51 -26.83
CA ARG A 53 6.02 10.99 -28.12
C ARG A 53 7.28 11.84 -27.98
N ASP A 54 7.56 12.37 -26.79
CA ASP A 54 8.75 13.18 -26.48
C ASP A 54 9.38 12.78 -25.14
N PRO A 55 9.97 11.58 -25.04
CA PRO A 55 10.51 11.03 -23.79
C PRO A 55 11.74 11.77 -23.26
N GLU A 56 12.41 12.58 -24.08
CA GLU A 56 13.63 13.29 -23.67
C GLU A 56 13.28 14.53 -22.83
N GLU A 57 12.24 15.25 -23.20
CA GLU A 57 11.76 16.44 -22.49
C GLU A 57 10.67 16.14 -21.46
N SER A 58 10.09 14.94 -21.51
CA SER A 58 8.97 14.52 -20.67
C SER A 58 9.40 13.61 -19.50
N LEU A 59 8.63 13.64 -18.42
CA LEU A 59 8.73 12.69 -17.30
C LEU A 59 7.39 12.46 -16.59
N ILE A 60 6.98 11.20 -16.46
CA ILE A 60 5.83 10.78 -15.65
C ILE A 60 6.36 10.40 -14.28
N VAL A 61 5.79 10.97 -13.21
CA VAL A 61 6.21 10.69 -11.84
C VAL A 61 5.01 10.20 -11.02
N LEU A 62 5.10 8.98 -10.48
CA LEU A 62 4.13 8.44 -9.53
C LEU A 62 4.67 8.58 -8.11
N SER A 63 3.92 9.18 -7.19
CA SER A 63 4.40 9.42 -5.83
C SER A 63 3.39 9.01 -4.77
N GLY A 64 3.85 8.46 -3.65
CA GLY A 64 2.99 8.11 -2.53
C GLY A 64 3.75 7.73 -1.26
N CYS A 65 3.00 7.43 -0.20
CA CYS A 65 3.52 7.00 1.10
C CYS A 65 3.07 5.57 1.40
N GLY A 66 3.91 4.78 2.08
CA GLY A 66 3.62 3.37 2.40
C GLY A 66 3.17 2.58 1.16
N THR A 67 2.06 1.84 1.27
CA THR A 67 1.48 1.08 0.15
C THR A 67 1.33 1.90 -1.14
N SER A 68 0.92 3.18 -1.07
CA SER A 68 0.75 4.00 -2.26
C SER A 68 2.08 4.21 -3.01
N GLY A 69 3.18 4.41 -2.26
CA GLY A 69 4.52 4.50 -2.84
C GLY A 69 5.04 3.15 -3.37
N ARG A 70 4.74 2.04 -2.68
CA ARG A 70 5.14 0.69 -3.13
C ARG A 70 4.40 0.27 -4.41
N ILE A 71 3.13 0.66 -4.54
CA ILE A 71 2.37 0.48 -5.79
C ILE A 71 2.91 1.40 -6.89
N ALA A 72 3.26 2.65 -6.59
CA ALA A 72 3.90 3.54 -7.57
C ALA A 72 5.19 2.91 -8.12
N PHE A 73 6.03 2.34 -7.25
CA PHE A 73 7.21 1.58 -7.65
C PHE A 73 6.87 0.40 -8.56
N LEU A 74 5.97 -0.50 -8.13
CA LEU A 74 5.57 -1.67 -8.93
C LEU A 74 5.12 -1.28 -10.33
N LEU A 75 4.26 -0.26 -10.43
CA LEU A 75 3.71 0.20 -11.70
C LEU A 75 4.78 0.83 -12.60
N VAL A 76 5.70 1.62 -12.03
CA VAL A 76 6.83 2.20 -12.77
C VAL A 76 7.77 1.12 -13.28
N THR A 77 8.07 0.10 -12.47
CA THR A 77 8.91 -1.04 -12.88
C THR A 77 8.27 -1.79 -14.04
N SER A 78 7.00 -2.19 -13.93
CA SER A 78 6.28 -2.89 -15.00
C SER A 78 6.10 -2.03 -16.26
N PHE A 79 5.85 -0.73 -16.11
CA PHE A 79 5.66 0.17 -17.24
C PHE A 79 6.96 0.42 -18.02
N ASN A 80 8.07 0.66 -17.31
CA ASN A 80 9.38 0.89 -17.93
C ASN A 80 9.87 -0.35 -18.69
N GLU A 81 9.59 -1.56 -18.19
CA GLU A 81 9.85 -2.81 -18.92
C GLU A 81 9.04 -2.90 -20.22
N MET A 82 7.76 -2.55 -20.17
CA MET A 82 6.87 -2.60 -21.32
C MET A 82 7.32 -1.67 -22.45
N VAL A 83 7.67 -0.42 -22.13
CA VAL A 83 8.08 0.57 -23.14
C VAL A 83 9.50 0.33 -23.67
N LYS A 84 10.18 -0.73 -23.22
CA LYS A 84 11.56 -1.11 -23.59
C LYS A 84 12.54 0.07 -23.54
N ALA A 85 12.32 1.00 -22.63
CA ALA A 85 13.17 2.18 -22.53
C ALA A 85 14.59 1.75 -22.14
N PRO A 86 15.63 2.12 -22.92
CA PRO A 86 17.02 1.94 -22.49
C PRO A 86 17.22 2.56 -21.09
N LYS A 87 18.09 1.96 -20.25
CA LYS A 87 18.32 2.39 -18.85
C LYS A 87 18.62 3.90 -18.67
N GLN A 88 19.06 4.59 -19.71
CA GLN A 88 19.35 6.03 -19.72
C GLN A 88 18.18 6.94 -20.15
N LYS A 89 17.00 6.39 -20.49
CA LYS A 89 15.84 7.12 -21.05
C LYS A 89 14.51 6.74 -20.38
N GLN A 90 14.49 6.55 -19.05
CA GLN A 90 13.26 6.22 -18.32
C GLN A 90 12.27 7.40 -18.37
N ILE A 91 11.13 7.21 -19.03
CA ILE A 91 10.06 8.20 -19.09
C ILE A 91 9.16 8.18 -17.85
N CYS A 92 9.21 7.12 -17.04
CA CYS A 92 8.40 6.98 -15.85
C CYS A 92 9.28 6.75 -14.62
N SER A 93 8.96 7.42 -13.51
CA SER A 93 9.70 7.35 -12.26
C SER A 93 8.77 7.30 -11.06
N TYR A 94 9.25 6.76 -9.94
CA TYR A 94 8.51 6.74 -8.67
C TYR A 94 9.16 7.63 -7.60
N ILE A 95 8.36 8.12 -6.66
CA ILE A 95 8.83 8.70 -5.40
C ILE A 95 8.07 8.01 -4.26
N ILE A 96 8.79 7.56 -3.24
CA ILE A 96 8.20 7.04 -2.01
C ILE A 96 8.77 7.81 -0.82
N ALA A 97 7.91 8.21 0.10
CA ALA A 97 8.33 8.84 1.35
C ALA A 97 9.22 7.86 2.14
N GLY A 98 10.44 8.29 2.49
CA GLY A 98 11.46 7.46 3.13
C GLY A 98 12.45 6.77 2.18
N GLY A 99 12.37 7.02 0.87
CA GLY A 99 13.28 6.45 -0.12
C GLY A 99 13.09 4.93 -0.30
N ASP A 100 14.03 4.26 -0.97
CA ASP A 100 13.87 2.83 -1.29
C ASP A 100 13.83 1.93 -0.05
N ARG A 101 14.33 2.42 1.09
CA ARG A 101 14.18 1.72 2.38
C ARG A 101 12.72 1.47 2.76
N ALA A 102 11.83 2.39 2.37
CA ALA A 102 10.41 2.29 2.62
C ALA A 102 9.73 1.17 1.79
N MET A 103 10.43 0.59 0.81
CA MET A 103 9.90 -0.56 0.07
C MET A 103 9.76 -1.81 0.93
N LEU A 104 10.63 -1.98 1.94
CA LEU A 104 10.70 -3.17 2.76
C LEU A 104 10.28 -2.93 4.22
N THR A 105 10.44 -1.69 4.69
CA THR A 105 10.13 -1.31 6.07
C THR A 105 9.10 -0.18 6.11
N SER A 106 8.40 -0.03 7.23
CA SER A 106 7.51 1.11 7.43
C SER A 106 8.33 2.35 7.80
N GLN A 107 8.28 3.37 6.94
CA GLN A 107 8.93 4.67 7.15
C GLN A 107 7.83 5.74 7.20
N GLU A 108 7.22 5.94 8.38
CA GLU A 108 6.04 6.80 8.49
C GLU A 108 6.34 8.26 8.79
N ALA A 109 7.45 8.57 9.47
CA ALA A 109 7.82 9.96 9.77
C ALA A 109 7.99 10.82 8.49
N PRO A 110 8.63 10.33 7.41
CA PRO A 110 8.72 11.08 6.16
C PRO A 110 7.36 11.41 5.49
N GLU A 111 6.26 10.72 5.84
CA GLU A 111 4.92 11.04 5.32
C GLU A 111 4.48 12.44 5.74
N ASP A 112 4.91 12.91 6.90
CA ASP A 112 4.50 14.18 7.49
C ASP A 112 5.36 15.40 7.06
N ASP A 113 6.37 15.20 6.19
CA ASP A 113 7.24 16.29 5.69
C ASP A 113 6.82 16.75 4.27
N PRO A 114 6.04 17.84 4.14
CA PRO A 114 5.65 18.38 2.84
C PRO A 114 6.84 18.95 2.04
N ALA A 115 7.82 19.54 2.72
CA ALA A 115 8.96 20.18 2.08
C ALA A 115 9.91 19.14 1.47
N LEU A 116 10.11 18.00 2.14
CA LEU A 116 10.83 16.86 1.60
C LEU A 116 10.17 16.34 0.33
N GLY A 117 8.85 16.19 0.32
CA GLY A 117 8.09 15.77 -0.85
C GLY A 117 8.38 16.68 -2.06
N ALA A 118 8.24 18.00 -1.86
CA ALA A 118 8.51 18.99 -2.90
C ALA A 118 9.97 18.94 -3.40
N ARG A 119 10.96 18.90 -2.49
CA ARG A 119 12.39 18.82 -2.85
C ARG A 119 12.72 17.55 -3.65
N MET A 120 12.16 16.41 -3.27
CA MET A 120 12.38 15.15 -4.01
C MET A 120 11.79 15.21 -5.42
N LEU A 121 10.62 15.84 -5.58
CA LEU A 121 10.00 16.01 -6.88
C LEU A 121 10.78 16.98 -7.77
N ASP A 122 11.19 18.12 -7.24
CA ASP A 122 12.00 19.11 -7.95
C ASP A 122 13.30 18.47 -8.47
N LYS A 123 14.03 17.78 -7.58
CA LYS A 123 15.28 17.09 -7.92
C LYS A 123 15.13 16.10 -9.07
N ILE A 124 14.07 15.30 -9.09
CA ILE A 124 13.91 14.26 -10.12
C ILE A 124 13.41 14.84 -11.46
N CYS A 125 12.74 15.99 -11.43
CA CYS A 125 12.19 16.65 -12.60
C CYS A 125 13.13 17.70 -13.21
N ALA A 126 14.29 17.92 -12.60
CA ALA A 126 15.26 18.91 -13.05
C ALA A 126 15.59 18.74 -14.55
N GLY A 127 15.41 19.82 -15.31
CA GLY A 127 15.67 19.85 -16.75
C GLY A 127 14.55 19.32 -17.65
N LYS A 128 13.42 18.87 -17.10
CA LYS A 128 12.26 18.42 -17.89
C LYS A 128 11.34 19.60 -18.23
N LYS A 129 10.83 19.64 -19.46
CA LYS A 129 9.86 20.65 -19.91
C LYS A 129 8.42 20.24 -19.62
N HIS A 130 8.15 18.94 -19.59
CA HIS A 130 6.80 18.42 -19.38
C HIS A 130 6.79 17.32 -18.33
N VAL A 131 6.09 17.55 -17.22
CA VAL A 131 5.99 16.59 -16.13
C VAL A 131 4.53 16.27 -15.82
N LEU A 132 4.15 15.00 -15.91
CA LEU A 132 2.89 14.50 -15.39
C LEU A 132 3.17 13.92 -14.00
N PHE A 133 2.79 14.66 -12.97
CA PHE A 133 2.95 14.24 -11.59
C PHE A 133 1.65 13.62 -11.08
N VAL A 134 1.71 12.40 -10.56
CA VAL A 134 0.58 11.69 -9.95
C VAL A 134 0.86 11.48 -8.47
N GLY A 135 0.28 12.32 -7.62
CA GLY A 135 0.34 12.21 -6.16
C GLY A 135 -0.77 11.32 -5.63
N ILE A 136 -0.40 10.23 -4.95
CA ILE A 136 -1.32 9.19 -4.46
C ILE A 136 -1.48 9.33 -2.94
N SER A 137 -2.68 9.68 -2.50
CA SER A 137 -3.05 9.70 -1.08
C SER A 137 -4.50 9.20 -0.92
N CYS A 138 -4.65 7.91 -0.55
CA CYS A 138 -5.97 7.28 -0.41
C CYS A 138 -6.94 8.10 0.44
N GLY A 139 -6.45 8.64 1.56
CA GLY A 139 -7.24 9.45 2.50
C GLY A 139 -7.22 10.96 2.24
N MET A 140 -6.44 11.45 1.26
CA MET A 140 -6.15 12.88 1.07
C MET A 140 -5.63 13.54 2.35
N SER A 141 -4.60 12.94 2.94
CA SER A 141 -4.14 13.30 4.28
C SER A 141 -2.63 13.35 4.47
N ALA A 142 -1.84 12.91 3.49
CA ALA A 142 -0.37 12.80 3.57
C ALA A 142 0.32 14.13 3.23
N PRO A 143 0.96 14.82 4.19
CA PRO A 143 1.65 16.08 3.92
C PRO A 143 2.71 16.00 2.83
N PHE A 144 3.48 14.91 2.78
CA PHE A 144 4.47 14.65 1.72
C PHE A 144 3.90 14.83 0.31
N VAL A 145 2.72 14.26 0.05
CA VAL A 145 2.03 14.37 -1.25
C VAL A 145 1.43 15.76 -1.44
N ALA A 146 0.90 16.38 -0.37
CA ALA A 146 0.37 17.74 -0.44
C ALA A 146 1.45 18.76 -0.85
N GLY A 147 2.66 18.65 -0.31
CA GLY A 147 3.81 19.49 -0.67
C GLY A 147 4.21 19.35 -2.13
N GLN A 148 4.17 18.13 -2.68
CA GLN A 148 4.43 17.87 -4.09
C GLN A 148 3.37 18.49 -5.01
N LEU A 149 2.09 18.37 -4.63
CA LEU A 149 0.98 18.94 -5.40
C LEU A 149 0.99 20.47 -5.35
N ASP A 150 1.26 21.06 -4.18
CA ASP A 150 1.41 22.51 -4.05
C ASP A 150 2.58 23.03 -4.90
N PHE A 151 3.73 22.33 -4.88
CA PHE A 151 4.86 22.63 -5.74
C PHE A 151 4.47 22.61 -7.23
N CYS A 152 3.75 21.58 -7.69
CA CYS A 152 3.27 21.51 -9.07
C CYS A 152 2.32 22.66 -9.43
N LEU A 153 1.38 23.01 -8.53
CA LEU A 153 0.41 24.09 -8.75
C LEU A 153 1.07 25.48 -8.89
N LYS A 154 2.28 25.65 -8.36
CA LYS A 154 3.08 26.87 -8.53
C LYS A 154 3.86 26.92 -9.86
N HIS A 155 3.95 25.80 -10.58
CA HIS A 155 4.76 25.62 -11.78
C HIS A 155 3.97 24.90 -12.90
N LEU A 156 2.74 25.35 -13.17
CA LEU A 156 1.83 24.71 -14.15
C LEU A 156 2.27 24.85 -15.61
N ASP A 157 3.33 25.61 -15.88
CA ASP A 157 4.03 25.69 -17.16
C ASP A 157 4.82 24.40 -17.47
N VAL A 158 5.33 23.73 -16.43
CA VAL A 158 6.06 22.46 -16.54
C VAL A 158 5.20 21.28 -16.09
N PHE A 159 4.45 21.44 -15.01
CA PHE A 159 3.77 20.36 -14.31
C PHE A 159 2.28 20.27 -14.65
N THR A 160 1.80 19.04 -14.88
CA THR A 160 0.39 18.65 -14.84
C THR A 160 0.17 17.78 -13.60
N PRO A 161 -0.33 18.32 -12.48
CA PRO A 161 -0.56 17.53 -11.28
C PRO A 161 -1.88 16.74 -11.34
N VAL A 162 -1.80 15.48 -10.91
CA VAL A 162 -2.92 14.56 -10.73
C VAL A 162 -2.94 14.11 -9.27
N LEU A 163 -4.05 14.33 -8.56
CA LEU A 163 -4.28 13.80 -7.22
C LEU A 163 -5.14 12.54 -7.34
N LEU A 164 -4.61 11.42 -6.89
CA LEU A 164 -5.36 10.17 -6.75
C LEU A 164 -5.67 9.90 -5.27
N GLY A 165 -6.95 9.86 -4.94
CA GLY A 165 -7.45 9.54 -3.59
C GLY A 165 -8.81 8.86 -3.65
N PHE A 166 -9.43 8.58 -2.51
CA PHE A 166 -10.72 7.88 -2.47
C PHE A 166 -11.75 8.52 -1.55
N ASN A 167 -11.43 9.73 -1.08
CA ASN A 167 -12.33 10.59 -0.32
C ASN A 167 -12.83 11.75 -1.20
N PRO A 168 -14.07 12.22 -0.98
CA PRO A 168 -14.48 13.53 -1.45
C PRO A 168 -13.53 14.62 -0.93
N VAL A 169 -13.27 15.66 -1.73
CA VAL A 169 -12.31 16.72 -1.36
C VAL A 169 -12.69 17.45 -0.08
N HIS A 170 -13.99 17.62 0.20
CA HIS A 170 -14.43 18.25 1.45
C HIS A 170 -14.08 17.44 2.72
N MET A 171 -13.73 16.15 2.58
CA MET A 171 -13.24 15.27 3.65
C MET A 171 -11.71 15.17 3.69
N ALA A 172 -10.98 15.89 2.83
CA ALA A 172 -9.53 15.96 2.90
C ALA A 172 -9.08 16.62 4.22
N ARG A 173 -7.86 16.29 4.66
CA ARG A 173 -7.27 16.82 5.90
C ARG A 173 -7.30 18.35 5.92
N SER A 174 -7.92 18.92 6.95
CA SER A 174 -7.98 20.37 7.22
C SER A 174 -7.19 20.77 8.45
N GLU A 175 -6.55 19.83 9.14
CA GLU A 175 -5.69 20.12 10.29
C GLU A 175 -4.28 20.55 9.85
N PRO A 176 -3.61 21.44 10.61
CA PRO A 176 -2.27 21.93 10.29
C PRO A 176 -1.28 20.82 9.97
N MET A 177 -0.36 21.13 9.07
CA MET A 177 0.76 20.27 8.69
C MET A 177 2.06 20.93 9.14
N GLN A 178 3.05 20.14 9.53
CA GLN A 178 4.31 20.64 10.04
C GLN A 178 4.98 21.60 9.04
N ASP A 179 5.46 22.74 9.54
CA ASP A 179 6.21 23.75 8.79
C ASP A 179 5.53 24.19 7.49
N CYS A 180 4.19 24.21 7.48
CA CYS A 180 3.38 24.45 6.30
C CYS A 180 2.21 25.40 6.57
N SER A 181 2.00 26.38 5.68
CA SER A 181 0.94 27.38 5.81
C SER A 181 -0.41 26.97 5.20
N PHE A 182 -0.48 25.79 4.58
CA PHE A 182 -1.68 25.28 3.90
C PHE A 182 -2.05 23.90 4.44
N HIS A 183 -3.31 23.53 4.24
CA HIS A 183 -3.83 22.21 4.53
C HIS A 183 -3.91 21.35 3.26
N PHE A 184 -4.00 20.03 3.41
CA PHE A 184 -4.21 19.14 2.26
C PHE A 184 -5.50 19.53 1.50
N LYS A 185 -6.56 19.88 2.23
CA LYS A 185 -7.83 20.34 1.68
C LYS A 185 -7.66 21.56 0.77
N ASP A 186 -6.89 22.56 1.20
CA ASP A 186 -6.66 23.79 0.41
C ASP A 186 -5.98 23.47 -0.93
N VAL A 187 -5.01 22.56 -0.92
CA VAL A 187 -4.33 22.08 -2.14
C VAL A 187 -5.31 21.34 -3.05
N ALA A 188 -6.11 20.43 -2.50
CA ALA A 188 -7.10 19.67 -3.28
C ALA A 188 -8.19 20.58 -3.89
N GLU A 189 -8.63 21.62 -3.19
CA GLU A 189 -9.57 22.62 -3.70
C GLU A 189 -8.96 23.46 -4.83
N ARG A 190 -7.70 23.87 -4.71
CA ARG A 190 -6.96 24.52 -5.80
C ARG A 190 -6.83 23.62 -7.03
N MET A 191 -6.60 22.32 -6.84
CA MET A 191 -6.58 21.37 -7.96
C MET A 191 -7.93 21.27 -8.67
N ILE A 192 -9.05 21.28 -7.94
CA ILE A 192 -10.39 21.31 -8.54
C ILE A 192 -10.59 22.58 -9.38
N ALA A 193 -10.10 23.73 -8.90
CA ALA A 193 -10.19 24.99 -9.64
C ALA A 193 -9.44 24.89 -10.98
N GLU A 194 -8.22 24.36 -10.97
CA GLU A 194 -7.38 24.17 -12.15
C GLU A 194 -7.88 23.04 -13.08
N GLN A 195 -8.66 22.09 -12.57
CA GLN A 195 -9.26 21.02 -13.38
C GLN A 195 -10.28 21.55 -14.39
N ARG A 196 -10.97 22.66 -14.10
CA ARG A 196 -11.87 23.33 -15.06
C ARG A 196 -11.12 23.82 -16.30
N HIS A 197 -9.83 24.10 -16.15
CA HIS A 197 -8.93 24.53 -17.23
C HIS A 197 -8.09 23.39 -17.79
N LYS A 198 -8.31 22.13 -17.36
CA LYS A 198 -7.53 20.94 -17.74
C LYS A 198 -6.02 21.07 -17.48
N LYS A 199 -5.66 21.86 -16.45
CA LYS A 199 -4.27 22.06 -15.97
C LYS A 199 -3.90 21.15 -14.81
N ALA A 200 -4.88 20.72 -14.02
CA ALA A 200 -4.73 19.73 -12.95
C ALA A 200 -5.88 18.71 -12.99
N PHE A 201 -5.74 17.57 -12.31
CA PHE A 201 -6.80 16.56 -12.25
C PHE A 201 -6.95 15.99 -10.84
N VAL A 202 -8.17 15.95 -10.33
CA VAL A 202 -8.51 15.20 -9.11
C VAL A 202 -9.27 13.94 -9.53
N LEU A 203 -8.68 12.80 -9.22
CA LEU A 203 -9.24 11.48 -9.50
C LEU A 203 -9.57 10.80 -8.17
N ASN A 204 -10.82 10.95 -7.74
CA ASN A 204 -11.24 10.52 -6.40
C ASN A 204 -12.53 9.69 -6.34
N PRO A 205 -12.57 8.51 -7.01
CA PRO A 205 -13.72 7.64 -6.92
C PRO A 205 -13.96 7.18 -5.48
N VAL A 206 -15.22 7.24 -5.02
CA VAL A 206 -15.58 6.82 -3.67
C VAL A 206 -15.62 5.29 -3.62
N LEU A 207 -14.68 4.65 -2.91
CA LEU A 207 -14.64 3.19 -2.81
C LEU A 207 -15.52 2.65 -1.68
N GLY A 208 -15.91 3.49 -0.73
CA GLY A 208 -16.52 3.09 0.54
C GLY A 208 -15.49 2.55 1.54
N ALA A 209 -15.91 2.30 2.77
CA ALA A 209 -15.03 1.88 3.86
C ALA A 209 -14.28 0.56 3.58
N GLU A 210 -13.10 0.43 4.19
CA GLU A 210 -12.29 -0.78 4.21
C GLU A 210 -12.91 -1.87 5.09
N ALA A 211 -12.53 -3.13 4.88
CA ALA A 211 -12.94 -4.23 5.75
C ALA A 211 -12.40 -4.02 7.17
N ILE A 212 -11.11 -3.70 7.28
CA ILE A 212 -10.47 -3.22 8.51
C ILE A 212 -10.31 -1.70 8.38
N SER A 213 -10.94 -0.96 9.29
CA SER A 213 -11.04 0.50 9.25
C SER A 213 -9.67 1.16 9.16
N GLY A 214 -9.42 1.91 8.09
CA GLY A 214 -8.17 2.63 7.87
C GLY A 214 -7.03 1.81 7.24
N SER A 215 -7.25 0.53 6.93
CA SER A 215 -6.29 -0.32 6.21
C SER A 215 -6.30 0.00 4.70
N SER A 216 -5.75 1.16 4.33
CA SER A 216 -5.73 1.65 2.94
C SER A 216 -4.93 0.78 1.98
N ARG A 217 -4.13 -0.17 2.50
CA ARG A 217 -3.41 -1.17 1.70
C ARG A 217 -4.33 -2.11 0.93
N MET A 218 -5.58 -2.27 1.40
CA MET A 218 -6.58 -3.18 0.85
C MET A 218 -7.27 -2.57 -0.37
N LYS A 219 -8.52 -2.08 -0.25
CA LYS A 219 -9.27 -1.57 -1.40
C LYS A 219 -8.64 -0.32 -2.01
N GLY A 220 -8.15 0.60 -1.18
CA GLY A 220 -7.44 1.79 -1.65
C GLY A 220 -6.24 1.43 -2.53
N GLY A 221 -5.40 0.50 -2.06
CA GLY A 221 -4.27 -0.02 -2.83
C GLY A 221 -4.71 -0.72 -4.12
N SER A 222 -5.71 -1.62 -4.04
CA SER A 222 -6.21 -2.34 -5.23
C SER A 222 -6.79 -1.38 -6.27
N ALA A 223 -7.58 -0.39 -5.87
CA ALA A 223 -8.13 0.63 -6.75
C ALA A 223 -7.04 1.53 -7.35
N THR A 224 -6.02 1.89 -6.57
CA THR A 224 -4.85 2.65 -7.05
C THR A 224 -4.18 1.91 -8.20
N LYS A 225 -3.90 0.62 -8.00
CA LYS A 225 -3.32 -0.26 -9.03
C LYS A 225 -4.21 -0.29 -10.28
N ILE A 226 -5.50 -0.59 -10.12
CA ILE A 226 -6.46 -0.67 -11.24
C ILE A 226 -6.49 0.64 -12.03
N ILE A 227 -6.58 1.78 -11.35
CA ILE A 227 -6.73 3.10 -12.00
C ILE A 227 -5.46 3.46 -12.78
N LEU A 228 -4.30 3.38 -12.14
CA LEU A 228 -3.05 3.84 -12.73
C LEU A 228 -2.58 2.93 -13.85
N GLU A 229 -2.77 1.61 -13.74
CA GLU A 229 -2.55 0.69 -14.87
C GLU A 229 -3.40 1.08 -16.07
N SER A 230 -4.67 1.40 -15.84
CA SER A 230 -5.59 1.76 -16.90
C SER A 230 -5.18 3.07 -17.58
N ILE A 231 -4.70 4.05 -16.81
CA ILE A 231 -4.17 5.32 -17.33
C ILE A 231 -2.89 5.11 -18.14
N LEU A 232 -1.93 4.34 -17.60
CA LEU A 232 -0.63 4.10 -18.22
C LEU A 232 -0.75 3.29 -19.51
N LEU A 233 -1.72 2.37 -19.60
CA LEU A 233 -2.05 1.62 -20.82
C LEU A 233 -2.95 2.40 -21.79
N ALA A 234 -2.84 3.73 -21.81
CA ALA A 234 -3.54 4.67 -22.69
C ALA A 234 -5.06 4.82 -22.48
N GLY A 235 -5.59 4.51 -21.28
CA GLY A 235 -6.98 4.85 -20.93
C GLY A 235 -8.03 4.02 -21.65
N HIS A 236 -7.71 2.79 -22.03
CA HIS A 236 -8.62 1.94 -22.81
C HIS A 236 -9.67 1.26 -21.91
N GLU A 237 -10.95 1.37 -22.27
CA GLU A 237 -12.05 0.70 -21.55
C GLU A 237 -11.82 -0.82 -21.41
N ALA A 238 -11.16 -1.44 -22.39
CA ALA A 238 -10.79 -2.87 -22.32
C ALA A 238 -9.73 -3.21 -21.26
N ALA A 239 -8.90 -2.27 -20.80
CA ALA A 239 -7.99 -2.47 -19.68
C ALA A 239 -8.77 -2.59 -18.34
N PHE A 240 -9.94 -1.94 -18.28
CA PHE A 240 -10.92 -2.08 -17.21
C PHE A 240 -11.75 -3.35 -17.32
N ARG A 241 -12.08 -3.77 -18.55
CA ARG A 241 -12.79 -5.02 -18.81
C ARG A 241 -11.91 -6.19 -18.37
N GLY A 242 -12.49 -7.07 -17.54
CA GLY A 242 -11.79 -8.24 -17.01
C GLY A 242 -11.28 -8.09 -15.58
N LYS A 243 -11.24 -6.91 -14.95
CA LYS A 243 -10.92 -6.81 -13.50
C LYS A 243 -11.96 -7.55 -12.64
N ARG A 244 -13.22 -7.54 -13.06
CA ARG A 244 -14.29 -8.37 -12.48
C ARG A 244 -14.04 -9.86 -12.66
N MET A 245 -13.53 -10.28 -13.83
CA MET A 245 -13.14 -11.67 -14.07
C MET A 245 -11.97 -12.06 -13.17
N VAL A 246 -10.96 -11.22 -12.99
CA VAL A 246 -9.89 -11.47 -12.00
C VAL A 246 -10.48 -11.66 -10.62
N TYR A 247 -11.39 -10.79 -10.19
CA TYR A 247 -12.06 -10.91 -8.91
C TYR A 247 -12.83 -12.24 -8.80
N GLU A 248 -13.62 -12.60 -9.81
CA GLU A 248 -14.40 -13.84 -9.84
C GLU A 248 -13.49 -15.09 -9.81
N THR A 249 -12.38 -15.11 -10.56
CA THR A 249 -11.39 -16.18 -10.56
C THR A 249 -10.59 -16.26 -9.26
N THR A 250 -10.28 -15.12 -8.64
CA THR A 250 -9.56 -15.09 -7.36
C THR A 250 -10.44 -15.72 -6.28
N TYR A 251 -11.68 -15.23 -6.15
CA TYR A 251 -12.59 -15.68 -5.11
C TYR A 251 -13.37 -16.96 -5.48
N SER A 252 -13.15 -17.57 -6.64
CA SER A 252 -13.61 -18.95 -6.88
C SER A 252 -12.85 -19.96 -6.02
N HIS A 253 -11.65 -19.60 -5.53
CA HIS A 253 -10.81 -20.41 -4.64
C HIS A 253 -10.99 -19.97 -3.17
N SER A 254 -12.22 -19.60 -2.78
CA SER A 254 -12.50 -19.07 -1.43
C SER A 254 -12.26 -20.08 -0.32
N ASP A 255 -12.43 -21.38 -0.58
CA ASP A 255 -12.24 -22.43 0.41
C ASP A 255 -10.75 -22.67 0.68
N GLU A 256 -9.93 -22.70 -0.37
CA GLU A 256 -8.46 -22.79 -0.28
C GLU A 256 -7.89 -21.55 0.42
N LEU A 257 -8.39 -20.36 0.06
CA LEU A 257 -7.98 -19.12 0.70
C LEU A 257 -8.35 -19.10 2.20
N ALA A 258 -9.51 -19.63 2.57
CA ALA A 258 -9.93 -19.74 3.96
C ALA A 258 -9.04 -20.73 4.74
N ALA A 259 -8.62 -21.83 4.12
CA ALA A 259 -7.68 -22.77 4.71
C ALA A 259 -6.30 -22.13 4.94
N LEU A 260 -5.79 -21.37 3.96
CA LEU A 260 -4.53 -20.63 4.11
C LEU A 260 -4.57 -19.57 5.20
N ILE A 261 -5.70 -18.83 5.33
CA ILE A 261 -5.90 -17.89 6.44
C ILE A 261 -5.79 -18.61 7.78
N HIS A 262 -6.42 -19.78 7.91
CA HIS A 262 -6.39 -20.56 9.15
C HIS A 262 -4.96 -21.00 9.50
N GLN A 263 -4.26 -21.62 8.55
CA GLN A 263 -2.90 -22.12 8.79
C GLN A 263 -1.91 -20.99 9.08
N ALA A 264 -2.01 -19.86 8.37
CA ALA A 264 -1.23 -18.67 8.69
C ALA A 264 -1.57 -18.12 10.09
N GLY A 265 -2.85 -18.09 10.46
CA GLY A 265 -3.29 -17.67 11.80
C GLY A 265 -2.74 -18.56 12.91
N GLU A 266 -2.84 -19.89 12.77
CA GLU A 266 -2.30 -20.86 13.71
C GLU A 266 -0.78 -20.75 13.85
N SER A 267 -0.06 -20.63 12.73
CA SER A 267 1.39 -20.38 12.73
C SER A 267 1.75 -19.17 13.58
N LEU A 268 1.09 -18.02 13.32
CA LEU A 268 1.35 -16.79 14.05
C LEU A 268 0.96 -16.88 15.54
N GLN A 269 -0.10 -17.63 15.89
CA GLN A 269 -0.48 -17.87 17.28
C GLN A 269 0.56 -18.72 18.02
N MET A 270 1.22 -19.64 17.33
CA MET A 270 2.33 -20.45 17.84
C MET A 270 3.67 -19.71 17.85
N LYS A 271 3.69 -18.40 17.54
CA LYS A 271 4.90 -17.58 17.38
C LYS A 271 5.86 -18.10 16.30
N ALA A 272 5.33 -18.84 15.33
CA ALA A 272 6.03 -19.20 14.10
C ALA A 272 5.76 -18.13 13.01
N HIS A 273 6.30 -18.34 11.82
CA HIS A 273 6.43 -17.32 10.78
C HIS A 273 5.68 -17.71 9.50
N VAL A 274 5.36 -16.70 8.67
CA VAL A 274 4.85 -16.89 7.32
C VAL A 274 5.83 -16.30 6.32
N TYR A 275 6.30 -17.11 5.38
CA TYR A 275 7.28 -16.70 4.37
C TYR A 275 6.68 -16.73 2.97
N TYR A 276 6.71 -15.58 2.28
CA TYR A 276 6.36 -15.45 0.87
C TYR A 276 7.62 -15.62 0.01
N ILE A 277 7.63 -16.61 -0.87
CA ILE A 277 8.73 -16.88 -1.81
C ILE A 277 8.22 -16.59 -3.21
N GLY A 278 8.61 -15.46 -3.80
CA GLY A 278 7.99 -14.96 -5.02
C GLY A 278 8.93 -14.76 -6.20
N TRP A 279 8.40 -15.00 -7.40
CA TRP A 279 9.11 -14.75 -8.65
C TRP A 279 8.63 -13.46 -9.30
N GLN A 280 9.57 -12.72 -9.89
CA GLN A 280 9.34 -11.47 -10.63
C GLN A 280 8.48 -10.48 -9.84
N THR A 281 7.51 -9.85 -10.48
CA THR A 281 6.62 -8.86 -9.86
C THR A 281 5.69 -9.47 -8.80
N LEU A 282 5.47 -10.79 -8.77
CA LEU A 282 4.72 -11.42 -7.68
C LEU A 282 5.51 -11.43 -6.37
N GLY A 283 6.85 -11.52 -6.43
CA GLY A 283 7.72 -11.29 -5.28
C GLY A 283 7.61 -9.86 -4.74
N ILE A 284 7.51 -8.85 -5.61
CA ILE A 284 7.29 -7.45 -5.20
C ILE A 284 5.94 -7.29 -4.48
N ILE A 285 4.89 -7.96 -4.95
CA ILE A 285 3.58 -8.00 -4.28
C ILE A 285 3.70 -8.66 -2.89
N GLY A 286 4.46 -9.75 -2.78
CA GLY A 286 4.78 -10.41 -1.51
C GLY A 286 5.47 -9.48 -0.52
N LEU A 287 6.55 -8.82 -0.94
CA LEU A 287 7.28 -7.83 -0.13
C LEU A 287 6.36 -6.67 0.29
N THR A 288 5.51 -6.19 -0.62
CA THR A 288 4.55 -5.11 -0.34
C THR A 288 3.55 -5.51 0.74
N ASP A 289 2.98 -6.72 0.70
CA ASP A 289 2.03 -7.18 1.70
C ASP A 289 2.69 -7.40 3.08
N ALA A 290 3.86 -8.04 3.09
CA ALA A 290 4.63 -8.30 4.31
C ALA A 290 5.01 -7.00 5.05
N SER A 291 5.55 -6.01 4.32
CA SER A 291 5.99 -4.72 4.88
C SER A 291 4.87 -3.92 5.57
N GLU A 292 3.61 -4.17 5.23
CA GLU A 292 2.46 -3.49 5.81
C GLU A 292 1.92 -4.18 7.07
N CYS A 293 2.34 -5.41 7.38
CA CYS A 293 1.88 -6.12 8.58
C CYS A 293 2.37 -5.42 9.86
N VAL A 294 3.61 -4.93 9.85
CA VAL A 294 4.24 -4.22 10.99
C VAL A 294 3.46 -2.97 11.42
N PRO A 295 3.20 -1.98 10.54
CA PRO A 295 2.45 -0.78 10.93
C PRO A 295 0.95 -1.05 11.13
N THR A 296 0.35 -2.00 10.39
CA THR A 296 -1.10 -2.26 10.44
C THR A 296 -1.50 -3.02 11.70
N PHE A 297 -0.75 -4.06 12.08
CA PHE A 297 -1.13 -4.99 13.15
C PHE A 297 -0.19 -4.95 14.35
N GLY A 298 0.75 -4.01 14.37
CA GLY A 298 1.80 -3.97 15.39
C GLY A 298 2.70 -5.21 15.33
N ALA A 299 2.74 -5.91 14.20
CA ALA A 299 3.45 -7.17 14.02
C ALA A 299 4.96 -7.03 14.25
N ASP A 300 5.61 -8.15 14.51
CA ASP A 300 7.05 -8.27 14.36
C ASP A 300 7.40 -8.29 12.85
N PHE A 301 8.58 -7.82 12.46
CA PHE A 301 9.01 -7.90 11.07
C PHE A 301 9.22 -9.35 10.62
N ASP A 302 9.54 -10.25 11.56
CA ASP A 302 9.68 -11.68 11.26
C ASP A 302 8.32 -12.42 11.23
N ASP A 303 7.21 -11.84 11.71
CA ASP A 303 5.90 -12.52 11.68
C ASP A 303 5.53 -12.94 10.24
N ILE A 304 5.68 -12.01 9.29
CA ILE A 304 5.49 -12.27 7.86
C ILE A 304 6.62 -11.62 7.07
N ARG A 305 7.36 -12.40 6.29
CA ARG A 305 8.45 -11.91 5.43
C ARG A 305 8.28 -12.33 3.98
N GLY A 306 8.70 -11.44 3.07
CA GLY A 306 8.76 -11.73 1.64
C GLY A 306 10.19 -11.89 1.15
N PHE A 307 10.35 -12.75 0.15
CA PHE A 307 11.58 -12.95 -0.60
C PHE A 307 11.27 -12.96 -2.10
N ILE A 308 12.24 -12.50 -2.89
CA ILE A 308 12.15 -12.39 -4.34
C ILE A 308 13.34 -13.07 -5.00
N ASN A 309 13.12 -13.71 -6.15
CA ASN A 309 14.20 -14.26 -6.96
C ASN A 309 15.22 -13.17 -7.29
N ASN A 310 16.52 -13.45 -7.20
CA ASN A 310 17.62 -12.50 -7.44
C ASN A 310 17.66 -11.21 -6.58
N GLY A 311 16.84 -11.09 -5.52
CA GLY A 311 16.90 -9.97 -4.57
C GLY A 311 16.74 -8.59 -5.22
N PHE A 312 17.55 -7.61 -4.80
CA PHE A 312 17.48 -6.24 -5.33
C PHE A 312 17.76 -6.12 -6.84
N ARG A 313 18.43 -7.10 -7.44
CA ARG A 313 18.63 -7.13 -8.91
C ARG A 313 17.30 -7.29 -9.64
N GLU A 314 16.35 -8.02 -9.07
CA GLU A 314 15.00 -8.18 -9.61
C GLU A 314 14.12 -6.98 -9.27
N MET A 315 14.26 -6.40 -8.07
CA MET A 315 13.53 -5.20 -7.66
C MET A 315 13.78 -4.01 -8.60
N LYS A 316 15.02 -3.82 -9.08
CA LYS A 316 15.41 -2.69 -9.96
C LYS A 316 15.07 -1.32 -9.35
N ASN A 317 15.15 -1.22 -8.02
CA ASN A 317 15.01 0.04 -7.30
C ASN A 317 16.22 0.97 -7.55
N LYS A 318 16.05 2.26 -7.30
CA LYS A 318 17.00 3.32 -7.67
C LYS A 318 18.27 3.34 -6.82
N GLU A 319 18.16 3.02 -5.55
CA GLU A 319 19.24 3.03 -4.57
C GLU A 319 20.06 1.72 -4.58
N GLY A 320 19.68 0.75 -5.42
CA GLY A 320 20.40 -0.51 -5.58
C GLY A 320 20.22 -1.47 -4.40
N ASP A 321 21.26 -2.24 -4.11
CA ASP A 321 21.25 -3.24 -3.04
C ASP A 321 21.26 -2.58 -1.67
N LEU A 322 20.25 -2.88 -0.85
CA LEU A 322 20.09 -2.34 0.50
C LEU A 322 20.33 -3.38 1.61
N SER A 323 20.78 -4.59 1.28
CA SER A 323 20.97 -5.70 2.23
C SER A 323 21.89 -5.36 3.41
N PHE A 324 22.81 -4.42 3.21
CA PHE A 324 23.73 -3.92 4.24
C PHE A 324 23.04 -3.16 5.39
N LEU A 325 21.76 -2.79 5.24
CA LEU A 325 21.05 -1.96 6.21
C LEU A 325 20.47 -2.73 7.39
N GLY A 326 20.34 -4.06 7.28
CA GLY A 326 19.76 -4.89 8.33
C GLY A 326 19.08 -6.15 7.80
N PRO A 327 18.68 -7.07 8.70
CA PRO A 327 18.04 -8.34 8.34
C PRO A 327 16.73 -8.16 7.57
N GLU A 328 16.02 -7.03 7.74
CA GLU A 328 14.79 -6.70 7.02
C GLU A 328 15.02 -6.44 5.53
N PHE A 329 16.27 -6.13 5.15
CA PHE A 329 16.67 -5.84 3.78
C PHE A 329 17.27 -7.05 3.07
N VAL A 330 17.34 -8.19 3.74
CA VAL A 330 17.82 -9.45 3.19
C VAL A 330 16.61 -10.18 2.58
N ILE A 331 16.49 -10.14 1.25
CA ILE A 331 15.25 -10.47 0.51
C ILE A 331 15.45 -11.43 -0.67
N GLY A 332 16.67 -11.86 -0.98
CA GLY A 332 16.90 -12.80 -2.07
C GLY A 332 16.50 -14.23 -1.71
N HIS A 333 16.09 -15.04 -2.69
CA HIS A 333 15.90 -16.50 -2.50
C HIS A 333 17.17 -17.18 -1.96
N LYS A 334 18.34 -16.78 -2.46
CA LYS A 334 19.62 -17.28 -1.92
C LYS A 334 19.75 -16.94 -0.43
N ASP A 335 19.44 -15.71 -0.06
CA ASP A 335 19.52 -15.29 1.33
C ASP A 335 18.54 -16.06 2.22
N PHE A 336 17.33 -16.33 1.74
CA PHE A 336 16.38 -17.20 2.42
C PHE A 336 16.95 -18.59 2.66
N VAL A 337 17.55 -19.21 1.63
CA VAL A 337 18.18 -20.53 1.73
C VAL A 337 19.33 -20.52 2.74
N ASP A 338 20.12 -19.46 2.76
CA ASP A 338 21.31 -19.37 3.60
C ASP A 338 20.96 -19.02 5.07
N THR A 339 19.89 -18.25 5.31
CA THR A 339 19.60 -17.66 6.64
C THR A 339 18.33 -18.16 7.31
N ILE A 340 17.27 -18.47 6.56
CA ILE A 340 15.94 -18.82 7.11
C ILE A 340 15.67 -20.32 7.00
N LEU A 341 15.94 -20.92 5.84
CA LEU A 341 15.70 -22.33 5.57
C LEU A 341 16.32 -23.28 6.64
N PRO A 342 17.54 -23.04 7.18
CA PRO A 342 18.13 -23.93 8.18
C PRO A 342 17.37 -23.97 9.51
N SER A 343 16.66 -22.90 9.86
CA SER A 343 15.93 -22.72 11.12
C SER A 343 14.42 -22.92 10.99
N LEU A 344 13.90 -23.23 9.81
CA LEU A 344 12.47 -23.52 9.63
C LEU A 344 12.00 -24.66 10.53
N SER A 345 10.85 -24.44 11.16
CA SER A 345 10.08 -25.39 11.95
C SER A 345 8.88 -25.93 11.15
N GLN A 346 8.24 -26.97 11.67
CA GLN A 346 7.00 -27.52 11.10
C GLN A 346 5.80 -26.57 11.20
N ASN A 347 5.89 -25.57 12.08
CA ASN A 347 4.82 -24.60 12.29
C ASN A 347 4.88 -23.45 11.28
N ASP A 348 6.04 -23.21 10.65
CA ASP A 348 6.20 -22.13 9.68
C ASP A 348 5.44 -22.41 8.38
N VAL A 349 4.76 -21.39 7.87
CA VAL A 349 3.99 -21.46 6.61
C VAL A 349 4.85 -20.93 5.48
N MET A 350 4.97 -21.72 4.42
CA MET A 350 5.69 -21.37 3.20
C MET A 350 4.71 -21.15 2.05
N LEU A 351 4.71 -19.97 1.44
CA LEU A 351 3.81 -19.63 0.34
C LEU A 351 4.59 -19.19 -0.90
N PHE A 352 4.54 -20.02 -1.94
CA PHE A 352 5.22 -19.77 -3.21
C PHE A 352 4.33 -18.95 -4.14
N LEU A 353 4.87 -17.90 -4.76
CA LEU A 353 4.15 -16.97 -5.64
C LEU A 353 4.78 -16.98 -7.02
N PHE A 354 4.18 -17.67 -7.98
CA PHE A 354 4.77 -17.84 -9.31
C PHE A 354 3.70 -17.96 -10.40
N THR A 355 4.17 -18.00 -11.63
CA THR A 355 3.39 -18.21 -12.85
C THR A 355 3.93 -19.44 -13.57
N VAL A 356 3.12 -20.07 -14.42
CA VAL A 356 3.58 -21.18 -15.26
C VAL A 356 4.67 -20.80 -16.27
N ASN A 357 4.93 -19.49 -16.44
CA ASN A 357 5.97 -18.95 -17.31
C ASN A 357 7.30 -18.71 -16.57
N ASP A 358 7.33 -18.88 -15.26
CA ASP A 358 8.58 -18.85 -14.49
C ASP A 358 9.40 -20.12 -14.71
N ASP A 359 10.66 -20.12 -14.28
CA ASP A 359 11.49 -21.33 -14.30
C ASP A 359 10.97 -22.34 -13.26
N LEU A 360 10.10 -23.24 -13.72
CA LEU A 360 9.49 -24.25 -12.86
C LEU A 360 10.52 -25.23 -12.29
N HIS A 361 11.69 -25.40 -12.92
CA HIS A 361 12.76 -26.21 -12.34
C HIS A 361 13.35 -25.53 -11.10
N GLU A 362 13.55 -24.21 -11.15
CA GLU A 362 13.99 -23.43 -9.97
C GLU A 362 12.94 -23.49 -8.86
N VAL A 363 11.66 -23.29 -9.20
CA VAL A 363 10.53 -23.37 -8.25
C VAL A 363 10.48 -24.73 -7.56
N THR A 364 10.52 -25.82 -8.34
CA THR A 364 10.50 -27.19 -7.80
C THR A 364 11.73 -27.48 -6.94
N ALA A 365 12.93 -27.08 -7.38
CA ALA A 365 14.16 -27.31 -6.64
C ALA A 365 14.15 -26.62 -5.26
N LEU A 366 13.62 -25.39 -5.17
CA LEU A 366 13.49 -24.68 -3.89
C LEU A 366 12.37 -25.30 -3.03
N ALA A 367 11.24 -25.66 -3.63
CA ALA A 367 10.15 -26.34 -2.93
C ALA A 367 10.60 -27.66 -2.30
N ASP A 368 11.42 -28.45 -2.99
CA ASP A 368 11.94 -29.73 -2.48
C ASP A 368 12.92 -29.54 -1.33
N GLN A 369 13.70 -28.44 -1.32
CA GLN A 369 14.53 -28.08 -0.18
C GLN A 369 13.68 -27.71 1.05
N VAL A 370 12.63 -26.91 0.85
CA VAL A 370 11.69 -26.50 1.90
C VAL A 370 10.92 -27.69 2.48
N ARG A 371 10.48 -28.64 1.64
CA ARG A 371 9.76 -29.86 2.07
C ARG A 371 10.56 -30.75 3.02
N ARG A 372 11.89 -30.66 3.01
CA ARG A 372 12.74 -31.38 3.98
C ARG A 372 12.66 -30.79 5.39
N ARG A 373 12.12 -29.57 5.54
CA ARG A 373 12.05 -28.83 6.81
C ARG A 373 10.62 -28.67 7.32
N THR A 374 9.67 -28.40 6.43
CA THR A 374 8.25 -28.21 6.77
C THR A 374 7.34 -28.84 5.73
N SER A 375 6.24 -29.46 6.18
CA SER A 375 5.15 -29.90 5.30
C SER A 375 4.13 -28.80 5.01
N ASN A 376 4.21 -27.65 5.70
CA ASN A 376 3.26 -26.56 5.60
C ASN A 376 3.61 -25.61 4.43
N LEU A 377 3.57 -26.18 3.23
CA LEU A 377 3.99 -25.57 1.98
C LEU A 377 2.81 -25.42 1.00
N HIS A 378 2.63 -24.21 0.48
CA HIS A 378 1.51 -23.82 -0.38
C HIS A 378 1.97 -22.98 -1.56
N ALA A 379 1.08 -22.78 -2.53
CA ALA A 379 1.37 -21.93 -3.68
C ALA A 379 0.15 -21.10 -4.12
N ILE A 380 0.41 -19.87 -4.55
CA ILE A 380 -0.47 -19.11 -5.44
C ILE A 380 0.21 -19.13 -6.81
N ALA A 381 -0.27 -20.01 -7.68
CA ALA A 381 0.23 -20.18 -9.03
C ALA A 381 -0.77 -19.62 -10.06
N HIS A 382 -0.28 -18.84 -11.02
CA HIS A 382 -1.10 -18.32 -12.11
C HIS A 382 -0.80 -18.99 -13.44
N ASP A 383 -1.87 -19.34 -14.16
CA ASP A 383 -1.82 -20.03 -15.44
C ASP A 383 -2.59 -19.23 -16.52
N LEU A 384 -2.17 -19.40 -17.78
CA LEU A 384 -2.77 -18.84 -18.99
C LEU A 384 -4.07 -19.58 -19.38
N GLU A 385 -4.22 -20.86 -19.06
CA GLU A 385 -5.26 -21.73 -19.65
C GLU A 385 -6.72 -21.29 -19.40
N LYS A 386 -6.98 -20.50 -18.36
CA LYS A 386 -8.36 -20.09 -18.01
C LYS A 386 -8.85 -18.83 -18.74
N PHE A 387 -8.02 -18.16 -19.53
CA PHE A 387 -8.41 -16.92 -20.24
C PHE A 387 -8.66 -17.18 -21.73
N THR A 388 -9.93 -17.25 -22.12
CA THR A 388 -10.40 -17.48 -23.50
C THR A 388 -10.16 -16.32 -24.48
N ILE A 389 -9.54 -15.22 -24.03
CA ILE A 389 -9.30 -14.03 -24.86
C ILE A 389 -7.79 -13.88 -25.07
N PRO A 390 -7.31 -13.65 -26.30
CA PRO A 390 -5.92 -13.27 -26.54
C PRO A 390 -5.66 -11.91 -25.90
N VAL A 391 -5.10 -11.94 -24.69
CA VAL A 391 -4.74 -10.75 -23.91
C VAL A 391 -3.22 -10.60 -23.98
N ASN A 392 -2.74 -9.40 -24.27
CA ASN A 392 -1.31 -9.09 -24.24
C ASN A 392 -0.71 -9.52 -22.88
N SER A 393 0.46 -10.16 -22.92
CA SER A 393 1.27 -10.60 -21.76
C SER A 393 1.32 -9.57 -20.61
N VAL A 394 1.40 -8.27 -20.90
CA VAL A 394 1.41 -7.19 -19.90
C VAL A 394 0.10 -7.13 -19.11
N VAL A 395 -1.03 -7.15 -19.80
CA VAL A 395 -2.35 -7.10 -19.16
C VAL A 395 -2.59 -8.38 -18.35
N MET A 396 -2.08 -9.53 -18.81
CA MET A 396 -2.11 -10.77 -18.03
C MET A 396 -1.31 -10.67 -16.73
N ARG A 397 -0.07 -10.18 -16.79
CA ARG A 397 0.77 -9.95 -15.59
C ARG A 397 0.05 -9.07 -14.56
N GLN A 398 -0.54 -7.96 -15.00
CA GLN A 398 -1.29 -7.05 -14.12
C GLN A 398 -2.48 -7.73 -13.40
N ARG A 399 -3.15 -8.67 -14.10
CA ARG A 399 -4.24 -9.47 -13.53
C ARG A 399 -3.73 -10.43 -12.46
N TRP A 400 -2.62 -11.12 -12.72
CA TRP A 400 -1.98 -12.03 -11.76
C TRP A 400 -1.48 -11.29 -10.51
N GLU A 401 -0.85 -10.14 -10.69
CA GLU A 401 -0.44 -9.28 -9.57
C GLU A 401 -1.62 -8.82 -8.71
N LEU A 402 -2.76 -8.44 -9.33
CA LEU A 402 -3.95 -8.02 -8.59
C LEU A 402 -4.61 -9.20 -7.85
N SER A 403 -4.70 -10.36 -8.49
CA SER A 403 -5.19 -11.59 -7.85
C SER A 403 -4.32 -12.00 -6.66
N THR A 404 -2.99 -12.04 -6.85
CA THR A 404 -2.02 -12.31 -5.78
C THR A 404 -2.17 -11.31 -4.64
N LYS A 405 -2.30 -10.02 -4.94
CA LYS A 405 -2.53 -8.98 -3.93
C LYS A 405 -3.78 -9.25 -3.10
N TRP A 406 -4.90 -9.59 -3.73
CA TRP A 406 -6.14 -9.91 -2.99
C TRP A 406 -5.98 -11.15 -2.11
N CYS A 407 -5.34 -12.20 -2.61
CA CYS A 407 -5.04 -13.39 -1.81
C CYS A 407 -4.15 -13.05 -0.61
N LEU A 408 -3.02 -12.38 -0.81
CA LEU A 408 -2.09 -12.02 0.27
C LEU A 408 -2.74 -11.07 1.27
N ASN A 409 -3.44 -10.04 0.82
CA ASN A 409 -4.16 -9.13 1.72
C ASN A 409 -5.19 -9.88 2.57
N ALA A 410 -5.86 -10.89 2.01
CA ALA A 410 -6.79 -11.72 2.76
C ALA A 410 -6.08 -12.64 3.76
N ILE A 411 -4.99 -13.30 3.35
CA ILE A 411 -4.16 -14.17 4.18
C ILE A 411 -3.56 -13.39 5.35
N SER A 412 -2.81 -12.32 5.09
CA SER A 412 -2.14 -11.55 6.13
C SER A 412 -3.13 -10.85 7.06
N THR A 413 -4.22 -10.29 6.53
CA THR A 413 -5.25 -9.69 7.38
C THR A 413 -5.93 -10.74 8.24
N GLY A 414 -6.35 -11.86 7.64
CA GLY A 414 -7.07 -12.88 8.37
C GLY A 414 -6.22 -13.58 9.43
N ALA A 415 -4.95 -13.85 9.12
CA ALA A 415 -4.00 -14.41 10.07
C ALA A 415 -3.81 -13.50 11.30
N HIS A 416 -3.70 -12.19 11.10
CA HIS A 416 -3.57 -11.24 12.22
C HIS A 416 -4.88 -10.99 12.97
N VAL A 417 -6.03 -11.11 12.31
CA VAL A 417 -7.34 -11.15 12.98
C VAL A 417 -7.40 -12.36 13.92
N LEU A 418 -7.02 -13.55 13.44
CA LEU A 418 -6.96 -14.77 14.25
C LEU A 418 -5.92 -14.67 15.39
N LYS A 419 -4.81 -13.96 15.17
CA LYS A 419 -3.81 -13.63 16.20
C LYS A 419 -4.32 -12.61 17.25
N GLY A 420 -5.55 -12.11 17.11
CA GLY A 420 -6.15 -11.17 18.08
C GLY A 420 -5.68 -9.72 17.94
N LYS A 421 -5.19 -9.31 16.76
CA LYS A 421 -4.70 -7.93 16.51
C LYS A 421 -5.80 -6.95 16.09
N VAL A 422 -7.03 -7.41 15.97
CA VAL A 422 -8.20 -6.65 15.52
C VAL A 422 -9.33 -6.84 16.52
N TYR A 423 -10.01 -5.74 16.87
CA TYR A 423 -11.26 -5.76 17.64
C TYR A 423 -12.38 -5.18 16.79
N MET A 424 -13.51 -5.88 16.71
CA MET A 424 -14.53 -5.63 15.71
C MET A 424 -13.89 -5.55 14.32
N ASN A 425 -13.82 -4.35 13.74
CA ASN A 425 -13.12 -4.07 12.49
C ASN A 425 -12.09 -2.94 12.60
N TYR A 426 -11.52 -2.74 13.79
CA TYR A 426 -10.51 -1.72 14.07
C TYR A 426 -9.19 -2.37 14.49
N MET A 427 -8.08 -1.81 14.01
CA MET A 427 -6.73 -2.18 14.45
C MET A 427 -6.54 -1.67 15.87
N ILE A 428 -6.30 -2.57 16.82
CA ILE A 428 -6.13 -2.21 18.24
C ILE A 428 -4.67 -2.15 18.68
N ASP A 429 -3.76 -2.74 17.88
CA ASP A 429 -2.32 -2.75 18.13
C ASP A 429 -1.58 -1.83 17.14
N LEU A 430 -2.22 -0.71 16.79
CA LEU A 430 -1.67 0.28 15.86
C LEU A 430 -0.51 1.04 16.52
N ARG A 431 0.61 1.19 15.79
CA ARG A 431 1.71 2.06 16.23
C ARG A 431 1.43 3.52 15.84
N VAL A 432 1.54 4.46 16.79
CA VAL A 432 1.28 5.89 16.56
C VAL A 432 2.52 6.58 15.96
N THR A 433 2.84 6.24 14.72
CA THR A 433 4.13 6.58 14.10
C THR A 433 4.11 7.86 13.25
N ASN A 434 2.92 8.40 12.95
CA ASN A 434 2.72 9.65 12.24
C ASN A 434 1.41 10.33 12.66
N SER A 435 1.18 11.54 12.15
CA SER A 435 0.02 12.37 12.49
C SER A 435 -1.31 11.72 12.11
N LYS A 436 -1.35 10.91 11.05
CA LYS A 436 -2.54 10.16 10.59
C LYS A 436 -2.89 9.06 11.59
N LEU A 437 -1.91 8.32 12.07
CA LEU A 437 -2.12 7.24 13.04
C LEU A 437 -2.40 7.79 14.44
N TYR A 438 -1.82 8.94 14.82
CA TYR A 438 -2.18 9.68 16.04
C TYR A 438 -3.67 10.03 16.07
N ARG A 439 -4.17 10.65 15.00
CA ARG A 439 -5.61 10.97 14.87
C ARG A 439 -6.48 9.72 14.85
N ARG A 440 -6.02 8.64 14.20
CA ARG A 440 -6.73 7.36 14.18
C ARG A 440 -6.87 6.77 15.58
N ALA A 441 -5.81 6.82 16.38
CA ALA A 441 -5.84 6.35 17.77
C ALA A 441 -6.88 7.13 18.60
N ILE A 442 -6.90 8.46 18.49
CA ILE A 442 -7.92 9.29 19.15
C ILE A 442 -9.33 8.91 18.71
N ASN A 443 -9.57 8.76 17.40
CA ASN A 443 -10.89 8.39 16.88
C ASN A 443 -11.34 7.00 17.36
N ILE A 444 -10.41 6.04 17.47
CA ILE A 444 -10.68 4.71 18.02
C ILE A 444 -11.07 4.82 19.49
N LEU A 445 -10.33 5.60 20.28
CA LEU A 445 -10.66 5.84 21.69
C LEU A 445 -12.05 6.46 21.85
N GLN A 446 -12.35 7.54 21.11
CA GLN A 446 -13.67 8.18 21.15
C GLN A 446 -14.78 7.20 20.78
N ARG A 447 -14.54 6.35 19.78
CA ARG A 447 -15.52 5.37 19.30
C ARG A 447 -15.89 4.34 20.36
N PHE A 448 -14.91 3.86 21.13
CA PHE A 448 -15.13 2.77 22.10
C PHE A 448 -15.47 3.26 23.51
N THR A 449 -15.07 4.47 23.87
CA THR A 449 -15.31 5.03 25.21
C THR A 449 -16.49 6.01 25.26
N GLY A 450 -16.81 6.65 24.13
CA GLY A 450 -17.79 7.75 24.10
C GLY A 450 -17.24 9.07 24.67
N CYS A 451 -15.99 9.12 25.12
CA CYS A 451 -15.37 10.32 25.66
C CYS A 451 -15.13 11.39 24.58
N SER A 452 -14.92 12.63 25.04
CA SER A 452 -14.59 13.76 24.17
C SER A 452 -13.20 13.62 23.54
N LYS A 453 -12.97 14.33 22.43
CA LYS A 453 -11.67 14.33 21.73
C LYS A 453 -10.53 14.70 22.69
N GLY A 454 -10.72 15.73 23.53
CA GLY A 454 -9.70 16.20 24.46
C GLY A 454 -9.39 15.20 25.58
N GLU A 455 -10.37 14.43 26.05
CA GLU A 455 -10.14 13.35 27.02
C GLU A 455 -9.36 12.19 26.39
N CYS A 456 -9.77 11.76 25.20
CA CYS A 456 -9.06 10.70 24.45
C CYS A 456 -7.64 11.12 24.07
N GLU A 457 -7.43 12.38 23.72
CA GLU A 457 -6.11 12.94 23.44
C GLU A 457 -5.22 12.92 24.68
N ARG A 458 -5.71 13.38 25.83
CA ARG A 458 -4.97 13.27 27.10
C ARG A 458 -4.63 11.82 27.45
N ALA A 459 -5.58 10.88 27.29
CA ALA A 459 -5.34 9.46 27.53
C ALA A 459 -4.25 8.90 26.60
N LEU A 460 -4.27 9.27 25.32
CA LEU A 460 -3.23 8.91 24.35
C LEU A 460 -1.87 9.48 24.74
N LEU A 461 -1.80 10.76 25.14
CA LEU A 461 -0.56 11.39 25.57
C LEU A 461 0.01 10.71 26.83
N ARG A 462 -0.82 10.36 27.81
CA ARG A 462 -0.39 9.59 28.98
C ARG A 462 0.24 8.26 28.59
N ALA A 463 -0.34 7.56 27.61
CA ALA A 463 0.21 6.32 27.09
C ALA A 463 1.56 6.55 26.37
N ILE A 464 1.64 7.56 25.49
CA ILE A 464 2.86 7.93 24.74
C ILE A 464 4.01 8.30 25.68
N TYR A 465 3.76 9.23 26.61
CA TYR A 465 4.75 9.71 27.57
C TYR A 465 4.93 8.79 28.78
N SER A 466 4.07 7.78 28.92
CA SER A 466 4.10 6.79 30.01
C SER A 466 4.08 7.44 31.40
N THR A 467 3.25 8.48 31.56
CA THR A 467 3.05 9.27 32.78
C THR A 467 1.57 9.55 32.98
N ASP A 468 1.12 9.63 34.24
CA ASP A 468 -0.25 10.06 34.57
C ASP A 468 -0.35 11.59 34.62
N ASP A 469 0.75 12.25 34.97
CA ASP A 469 0.88 13.70 35.07
C ASP A 469 1.49 14.26 33.79
N LEU A 470 0.64 14.84 32.94
CA LEU A 470 1.07 15.54 31.74
C LEU A 470 1.44 16.98 32.08
N SER A 471 2.65 17.39 31.71
CA SER A 471 3.07 18.80 31.79
C SER A 471 2.42 19.65 30.70
N GLU A 472 2.38 20.97 30.89
CA GLU A 472 1.88 21.91 29.89
C GLU A 472 2.67 21.83 28.57
N ASP A 473 4.00 21.66 28.66
CA ASP A 473 4.89 21.43 27.52
C ASP A 473 4.56 20.15 26.74
N MET A 474 4.05 19.12 27.41
CA MET A 474 3.61 17.88 26.75
C MET A 474 2.25 18.05 26.10
N THR A 475 1.33 18.81 26.68
CA THR A 475 -0.02 18.98 26.11
C THR A 475 -0.09 20.01 25.00
N SER A 476 0.83 20.98 24.98
CA SER A 476 0.89 22.07 24.01
C SER A 476 1.84 21.79 22.83
N ALA A 477 2.62 20.71 22.91
CA ALA A 477 3.55 20.35 21.86
C ALA A 477 2.83 19.93 20.56
N ASP A 478 3.51 20.11 19.45
CA ASP A 478 3.03 19.66 18.15
C ASP A 478 2.94 18.13 18.09
N VAL A 479 1.98 17.66 17.28
CA VAL A 479 1.74 16.22 17.03
C VAL A 479 3.01 15.48 16.62
N TRP A 480 3.90 16.11 15.86
CA TRP A 480 5.15 15.48 15.41
C TRP A 480 6.03 15.05 16.61
N LYS A 481 6.06 15.85 17.68
CA LYS A 481 6.83 15.56 18.90
C LYS A 481 6.24 14.36 19.64
N HIS A 482 4.91 14.22 19.67
CA HIS A 482 4.25 13.05 20.23
C HIS A 482 4.58 11.79 19.42
N THR A 483 4.53 11.88 18.09
CA THR A 483 4.81 10.74 17.21
C THR A 483 6.28 10.34 17.24
N ASP A 484 7.22 11.27 17.38
CA ASP A 484 8.64 10.97 17.56
C ASP A 484 8.89 10.22 18.89
N VAL A 485 8.27 10.68 19.98
CA VAL A 485 8.34 9.99 21.28
C VAL A 485 7.72 8.59 21.20
N ALA A 486 6.56 8.46 20.55
CA ALA A 486 5.90 7.18 20.34
C ALA A 486 6.74 6.20 19.49
N ASN A 487 7.42 6.70 18.46
CA ASN A 487 8.31 5.89 17.60
C ASN A 487 9.52 5.33 18.34
N ARG A 488 10.03 6.04 19.35
CA ARG A 488 11.20 5.59 20.14
C ARG A 488 10.85 4.59 21.24
N ARG A 489 9.56 4.33 21.48
CA ARG A 489 9.10 3.49 22.60
C ARG A 489 8.31 2.30 22.07
N ASP A 490 8.82 1.09 22.31
CA ASP A 490 8.13 -0.16 21.96
C ASP A 490 6.81 -0.39 22.71
N GLN A 491 6.54 0.36 23.78
CA GLN A 491 5.47 0.08 24.76
C GLN A 491 4.23 0.97 24.70
N VAL A 492 4.03 1.79 23.66
CA VAL A 492 2.72 2.47 23.48
C VAL A 492 1.59 1.44 23.24
N ARG A 493 1.97 0.23 22.80
CA ARG A 493 1.13 -0.93 22.41
C ARG A 493 0.09 -1.36 23.44
N THR A 494 0.46 -1.47 24.72
CA THR A 494 -0.38 -2.16 25.72
C THR A 494 -1.17 -1.19 26.60
N ARG A 495 -0.73 0.07 26.70
CA ARG A 495 -1.29 1.04 27.66
C ARG A 495 -2.52 1.78 27.14
N LEU A 496 -2.68 1.95 25.83
CA LEU A 496 -3.74 2.81 25.28
C LEU A 496 -5.16 2.32 25.65
N PHE A 497 -5.41 1.01 25.60
CA PHE A 497 -6.72 0.46 25.99
C PHE A 497 -6.88 0.30 27.51
N ILE A 498 -5.77 0.03 28.23
CA ILE A 498 -5.80 -0.14 29.69
C ILE A 498 -6.13 1.19 30.40
N PHE A 499 -5.58 2.32 29.94
CA PHE A 499 -5.79 3.64 30.56
C PHE A 499 -7.10 4.34 30.20
N THR A 500 -7.88 3.80 29.24
CA THR A 500 -9.12 4.44 28.79
C THR A 500 -10.38 3.66 29.18
N ILE A 501 -10.24 2.40 29.63
CA ILE A 501 -11.35 1.55 30.07
C ILE A 501 -11.39 1.42 31.61
N CYS A 502 -10.25 1.57 32.28
CA CYS A 502 -10.16 1.73 33.74
C CYS A 502 -10.12 3.21 34.10
#